data_AF-A0A1N7D7A5-F1
#
_entry.id   AF-A0A1N7D7A5-F1
#
_cell.length_a   1.000
_cell.length_b   1.000
_cell.length_c   1.000
_cell.angle_alpha   90.00
_cell.angle_beta   90.00
_cell.angle_gamma   90.00
#
_symmetry.space_group_name_H-M   'P 1'
#
loop_
_entity.id
_entity.type
_entity.pdbx_description
1 polymer ?
#
loop_
_entity_poly.entity_id
_entity_poly.type
_entity_poly.pdbx_seq_one_letter_code
_entity_poly.pdbx_strand_id
1 'polypeptide(L)'
;MRQRYLALLSVFASLPAMALTFQTRLESIEWTVEGDKFECRLSQPVTDFGSGEFVRRAGEQAIFRLKSHNPMLGGGSAILLAAAAPWQPGRGDINLGSVRLGSGDVLFNSSQVQAGRLISGLMEGRSPVVRRNTGDGRVSEVRLLPVRFNKAFSDYQGCVAKLLPKNFEQVKQSQIGFPGEGVELDARAKAQLQVMIDFIKADPTVNHVELDGHSDNSGNRLTNRELSRRRALAVQDFFKANGFQESQITVRFHGERYPLVPNTSAANRAKNRRVAVRLERVAVPEAPAPQATPAAPPAKAPTPTATPAQPTAATAARTS
;
A
#
# COMPACT_ATOMS: atom_id res chain seq x y z
N MET A 1 -17.47 55.81 -69.16
CA MET A 1 -18.00 55.08 -67.98
C MET A 1 -16.99 53.99 -67.61
N ARG A 2 -16.28 54.12 -66.48
CA ARG A 2 -15.25 53.14 -66.06
C ARG A 2 -15.72 52.42 -64.79
N GLN A 3 -15.95 51.13 -64.94
CA GLN A 3 -16.34 50.17 -63.89
C GLN A 3 -15.18 49.98 -62.92
N ARG A 4 -15.38 50.29 -61.64
CA ARG A 4 -14.42 50.01 -60.56
C ARG A 4 -14.81 48.68 -59.92
N TYR A 5 -14.00 47.65 -60.15
CA TYR A 5 -14.09 46.38 -59.41
C TYR A 5 -13.50 46.57 -58.01
N LEU A 6 -14.34 46.42 -56.97
CA LEU A 6 -13.91 46.28 -55.59
C LEU A 6 -13.42 44.83 -55.40
N ALA A 7 -12.11 44.64 -55.33
CA ALA A 7 -11.51 43.39 -54.87
C ALA A 7 -11.56 43.36 -53.33
N LEU A 8 -12.43 42.53 -52.78
CA LEU A 8 -12.55 42.26 -51.35
C LEU A 8 -11.46 41.24 -50.97
N LEU A 9 -10.33 41.73 -50.45
CA LEU A 9 -9.26 40.90 -49.87
C LEU A 9 -9.71 40.43 -48.49
N SER A 10 -10.31 39.24 -48.42
CA SER A 10 -10.58 38.52 -47.17
C SER A 10 -9.27 37.95 -46.62
N VAL A 11 -8.59 38.71 -45.76
CA VAL A 11 -7.50 38.22 -44.93
C VAL A 11 -8.09 37.26 -43.89
N PHE A 12 -8.01 35.95 -44.15
CA PHE A 12 -8.24 34.93 -43.13
C PHE A 12 -7.12 35.03 -42.09
N ALA A 13 -7.39 35.71 -40.97
CA ALA A 13 -6.55 35.64 -39.78
C ALA A 13 -6.66 34.22 -39.20
N SER A 14 -5.70 33.35 -39.54
CA SER A 14 -5.54 32.05 -38.90
C SER A 14 -4.97 32.29 -37.50
N LEU A 15 -5.82 32.20 -36.47
CA LEU A 15 -5.33 32.16 -35.09
C LEU A 15 -4.56 30.84 -34.90
N PRO A 16 -3.32 30.86 -34.39
CA PRO A 16 -2.59 29.64 -34.12
C PRO A 16 -3.30 28.85 -33.02
N ALA A 17 -3.70 27.62 -33.32
CA ALA A 17 -4.16 26.67 -32.32
C ALA A 17 -2.96 26.28 -31.44
N MET A 18 -2.94 26.77 -30.20
CA MET A 18 -1.90 26.42 -29.23
C MET A 18 -2.15 25.00 -28.72
N ALA A 19 -1.29 24.06 -29.16
CA ALA A 19 -1.26 22.69 -28.67
C ALA A 19 -0.05 22.51 -27.75
N LEU A 20 -0.28 22.22 -26.47
CA LEU A 20 0.77 21.89 -25.51
C LEU A 20 0.92 20.37 -25.45
N THR A 21 2.12 19.86 -25.75
CA THR A 21 2.42 18.42 -25.63
C THR A 21 3.55 18.21 -24.63
N PHE A 22 3.28 17.45 -23.59
CA PHE A 22 4.28 16.99 -22.63
C PHE A 22 4.74 15.60 -23.02
N GLN A 23 6.02 15.49 -23.39
CA GLN A 23 6.65 14.25 -23.81
C GLN A 23 8.13 14.29 -23.47
N THR A 24 8.67 13.18 -22.96
CA THR A 24 10.13 13.00 -22.81
C THR A 24 10.82 12.92 -24.18
N ARG A 25 12.05 13.42 -24.24
CA ARG A 25 12.91 13.22 -25.42
C ARG A 25 13.32 11.75 -25.53
N LEU A 26 13.48 11.25 -26.75
CA LEU A 26 13.67 9.82 -27.02
C LEU A 26 14.90 9.22 -26.31
N GLU A 27 15.96 10.00 -26.20
CA GLU A 27 17.22 9.66 -25.56
C GLU A 27 17.15 9.63 -24.03
N SER A 28 16.20 10.33 -23.43
CA SER A 28 16.02 10.43 -21.98
C SER A 28 14.85 9.59 -21.46
N ILE A 29 14.32 8.68 -22.27
CA ILE A 29 13.23 7.80 -21.85
C ILE A 29 13.76 6.65 -21.02
N GLU A 30 13.20 6.54 -19.83
CA GLU A 30 13.50 5.48 -18.89
C GLU A 30 12.18 4.93 -18.35
N TRP A 31 12.11 3.61 -18.22
CA TRP A 31 11.06 2.94 -17.48
C TRP A 31 11.70 2.33 -16.24
N THR A 32 11.25 2.74 -15.06
CA THR A 32 11.76 2.24 -13.78
C THR A 32 10.75 1.35 -13.11
N VAL A 33 11.24 0.33 -12.42
CA VAL A 33 10.41 -0.59 -11.63
C VAL A 33 10.80 -0.42 -10.17
N GLU A 34 9.81 -0.08 -9.35
CA GLU A 34 9.96 0.06 -7.90
C GLU A 34 8.85 -0.73 -7.23
N GLY A 35 9.10 -1.28 -6.05
CA GLY A 35 8.06 -1.97 -5.31
C GLY A 35 8.57 -2.90 -4.24
N ASP A 36 7.61 -3.45 -3.50
CA ASP A 36 7.78 -4.39 -2.42
C ASP A 36 6.73 -5.51 -2.51
N LYS A 37 6.45 -6.19 -1.39
CA LYS A 37 5.46 -7.26 -1.33
C LYS A 37 4.00 -6.75 -1.35
N PHE A 38 3.77 -5.44 -1.25
CA PHE A 38 2.46 -4.79 -1.18
C PHE A 38 2.10 -4.01 -2.43
N GLU A 39 3.07 -3.38 -3.09
CA GLU A 39 2.84 -2.60 -4.31
C GLU A 39 4.03 -2.74 -5.27
N CYS A 40 3.74 -2.97 -6.54
CA CYS A 40 4.68 -2.85 -7.64
C CYS A 40 4.28 -1.69 -8.54
N ARG A 41 5.26 -0.93 -8.98
CA ARG A 41 5.10 0.27 -9.78
C ARG A 41 6.07 0.24 -10.96
N LEU A 42 5.52 0.44 -12.16
CA LEU A 42 6.27 0.66 -13.38
C LEU A 42 6.04 2.09 -13.84
N SER A 43 7.08 2.92 -13.75
CA SER A 43 6.97 4.37 -13.93
C SER A 43 7.74 4.85 -15.16
N GLN A 44 7.19 5.85 -15.85
CA GLN A 44 7.91 6.66 -16.82
C GLN A 44 7.75 8.14 -16.43
N PRO A 45 8.85 8.86 -16.15
CA PRO A 45 8.79 10.31 -15.98
C PRO A 45 8.42 10.99 -17.31
N VAL A 46 7.71 12.10 -17.20
CA VAL A 46 7.36 12.98 -18.32
C VAL A 46 7.95 14.35 -18.03
N THR A 47 8.89 14.79 -18.88
CA THR A 47 9.62 16.06 -18.74
C THR A 47 8.66 17.23 -18.58
N ASP A 48 8.97 18.11 -17.63
CA ASP A 48 8.20 19.32 -17.29
C ASP A 48 6.73 19.08 -16.90
N PHE A 49 6.37 17.84 -16.56
CA PHE A 49 5.01 17.47 -16.20
C PHE A 49 4.94 16.65 -14.91
N GLY A 50 5.50 15.44 -14.91
CA GLY A 50 5.13 14.45 -13.90
C GLY A 50 5.60 13.05 -14.24
N SER A 51 4.75 12.06 -13.98
CA SER A 51 4.99 10.66 -14.35
C SER A 51 3.69 9.96 -14.70
N GLY A 52 3.76 9.01 -15.62
CA GLY A 52 2.72 8.00 -15.77
C GLY A 52 3.21 6.69 -15.18
N GLU A 53 2.37 6.06 -14.38
CA GLU A 53 2.73 4.90 -13.57
C GLU A 53 1.69 3.78 -13.78
N PHE A 54 2.15 2.56 -14.02
CA PHE A 54 1.33 1.37 -13.84
C PHE A 54 1.54 0.86 -12.43
N VAL A 55 0.50 0.87 -11.62
CA VAL A 55 0.55 0.50 -10.22
C VAL A 55 -0.30 -0.74 -10.01
N ARG A 56 0.28 -1.76 -9.37
CA ARG A 56 -0.46 -2.94 -8.94
C ARG A 56 -0.18 -3.21 -7.47
N ARG A 57 -1.26 -3.23 -6.69
CA ARG A 57 -1.22 -3.60 -5.28
C ARG A 57 -1.48 -5.09 -5.11
N ALA A 58 -1.01 -5.64 -4.00
CA ALA A 58 -1.30 -7.00 -3.55
C ALA A 58 -2.82 -7.26 -3.60
N GLY A 59 -3.22 -8.39 -4.17
CA GLY A 59 -4.65 -8.75 -4.32
C GLY A 59 -5.48 -7.90 -5.29
N GLU A 60 -4.86 -7.01 -6.06
CA GLU A 60 -5.53 -6.13 -7.03
C GLU A 60 -4.94 -6.29 -8.44
N GLN A 61 -5.66 -5.78 -9.45
CA GLN A 61 -5.16 -5.67 -10.82
C GLN A 61 -4.49 -4.31 -11.02
N ALA A 62 -3.64 -4.23 -12.05
CA ALA A 62 -2.93 -3.00 -12.36
C ALA A 62 -3.89 -1.88 -12.79
N ILE A 63 -3.59 -0.67 -12.35
CA ILE A 63 -4.22 0.58 -12.81
C ILE A 63 -3.16 1.49 -13.41
N PHE A 64 -3.57 2.39 -14.30
CA PHE A 64 -2.72 3.49 -14.75
C PHE A 64 -2.98 4.72 -13.90
N ARG A 65 -1.93 5.35 -13.41
CA ARG A 65 -1.95 6.55 -12.59
C ARG A 65 -1.16 7.64 -13.31
N LEU A 66 -1.78 8.78 -13.54
CA LEU A 66 -1.07 9.96 -14.01
C LEU A 66 -0.81 10.89 -12.82
N LYS A 67 0.47 11.18 -12.58
CA LYS A 67 0.90 12.16 -11.58
C LYS A 67 1.39 13.41 -12.27
N SER A 68 1.20 14.55 -11.62
CA SER A 68 1.74 15.83 -12.07
C SER A 68 2.32 16.60 -10.90
N HIS A 69 3.47 17.23 -11.11
CA HIS A 69 4.07 18.17 -10.17
C HIS A 69 3.60 19.62 -10.44
N ASN A 70 2.90 19.85 -11.56
CA ASN A 70 2.46 21.17 -11.98
C ASN A 70 1.01 21.12 -12.49
N PRO A 71 0.10 22.02 -12.07
CA PRO A 71 -1.30 22.04 -12.53
C PRO A 71 -1.50 22.42 -14.02
N MET A 72 -0.49 22.29 -14.89
CA MET A 72 -0.51 22.73 -16.29
C MET A 72 -1.63 22.11 -17.16
N LEU A 73 -2.04 20.88 -16.88
CA LEU A 73 -3.20 20.27 -17.57
C LEU A 73 -4.54 20.87 -17.11
N GLY A 74 -4.61 21.43 -15.91
CA GLY A 74 -5.84 21.83 -15.24
C GLY A 74 -6.77 20.66 -14.89
N GLY A 75 -7.77 20.92 -14.05
CA GLY A 75 -8.81 19.94 -13.73
C GLY A 75 -9.86 19.79 -14.84
N GLY A 76 -10.68 18.74 -14.75
CA GLY A 76 -11.85 18.55 -15.63
C GLY A 76 -11.86 17.22 -16.37
N SER A 77 -12.45 17.20 -17.58
CA SER A 77 -12.53 15.98 -18.39
C SER A 77 -11.37 15.91 -19.38
N ALA A 78 -10.80 14.72 -19.55
CA ALA A 78 -9.82 14.39 -20.58
C ALA A 78 -10.19 13.05 -21.23
N ILE A 79 -9.56 12.74 -22.36
CA ILE A 79 -9.73 11.48 -23.07
C ILE A 79 -8.44 10.68 -22.91
N LEU A 80 -8.58 9.41 -22.53
CA LEU A 80 -7.48 8.46 -22.47
C LEU A 80 -7.40 7.69 -23.79
N LEU A 81 -6.21 7.65 -24.39
CA LEU A 81 -5.98 7.08 -25.70
C LEU A 81 -4.78 6.11 -25.64
N ALA A 82 -4.84 5.04 -26.44
CA ALA A 82 -3.65 4.32 -26.89
C ALA A 82 -3.32 4.77 -28.32
N ALA A 83 -2.54 5.86 -28.40
CA ALA A 83 -2.25 6.56 -29.64
C ALA A 83 -1.29 5.78 -30.53
N ALA A 84 -1.57 5.76 -31.82
CA ALA A 84 -0.65 5.19 -32.79
C ALA A 84 0.61 6.06 -32.91
N ALA A 85 1.71 5.47 -33.39
CA ALA A 85 2.90 6.24 -33.72
C ALA A 85 2.60 7.14 -34.94
N PRO A 86 2.93 8.44 -34.92
CA PRO A 86 2.59 9.37 -36.01
C PRO A 86 3.14 8.96 -37.39
N TRP A 87 4.25 8.21 -37.42
CA TRP A 87 4.91 7.74 -38.63
C TRP A 87 4.33 6.44 -39.21
N GLN A 88 3.33 5.83 -38.56
CA GLN A 88 2.68 4.61 -39.05
C GLN A 88 1.37 4.94 -39.78
N PRO A 89 1.37 5.05 -41.13
CA PRO A 89 0.15 5.33 -41.87
C PRO A 89 -0.88 4.20 -41.68
N GLY A 90 -2.17 4.55 -41.62
CA GLY A 90 -3.28 3.61 -41.53
C GLY A 90 -3.59 3.06 -40.12
N ARG A 91 -2.78 3.38 -39.09
CA ARG A 91 -3.10 3.06 -37.69
C ARG A 91 -3.63 4.30 -36.98
N GLY A 92 -4.90 4.25 -36.54
CA GLY A 92 -5.52 5.31 -35.75
C GLY A 92 -5.34 5.14 -34.24
N ASP A 93 -5.61 6.21 -33.49
CA ASP A 93 -5.67 6.20 -32.02
C ASP A 93 -6.81 5.30 -31.53
N ILE A 94 -6.57 4.51 -30.49
CA ILE A 94 -7.64 3.75 -29.83
C ILE A 94 -8.16 4.56 -28.66
N ASN A 95 -9.45 4.91 -28.69
CA ASN A 95 -10.11 5.64 -27.62
C ASN A 95 -10.48 4.69 -26.46
N LEU A 96 -9.96 4.98 -25.26
CA LEU A 96 -10.19 4.19 -24.03
C LEU A 96 -11.24 4.82 -23.10
N GLY A 97 -11.86 5.93 -23.53
CA GLY A 97 -12.93 6.63 -22.82
C GLY A 97 -12.46 7.92 -22.15
N SER A 98 -13.42 8.60 -21.52
CA SER A 98 -13.17 9.81 -20.75
C SER A 98 -12.63 9.49 -19.35
N VAL A 99 -11.78 10.37 -18.84
CA VAL A 99 -11.24 10.34 -17.48
C VAL A 99 -11.39 11.72 -16.86
N ARG A 100 -11.52 11.77 -15.53
CA ARG A 100 -11.66 13.01 -14.78
C ARG A 100 -10.36 13.36 -14.08
N LEU A 101 -9.78 14.50 -14.43
CA LEU A 101 -8.57 15.05 -13.84
C LEU A 101 -8.91 15.82 -12.56
N GLY A 102 -8.28 15.41 -11.46
CA GLY A 102 -8.26 16.10 -10.18
C GLY A 102 -7.22 17.22 -10.11
N SER A 103 -7.04 17.77 -8.92
CA SER A 103 -6.19 18.93 -8.64
C SER A 103 -5.00 18.63 -7.70
N GLY A 104 -4.80 17.37 -7.32
CA GLY A 104 -3.67 16.95 -6.49
C GLY A 104 -2.53 16.34 -7.31
N ASP A 105 -1.49 15.86 -6.63
CA ASP A 105 -0.32 15.23 -7.25
C ASP A 105 -0.70 14.04 -8.14
N VAL A 106 -1.77 13.32 -7.78
CA VAL A 106 -2.39 12.30 -8.62
C VAL A 106 -3.56 12.94 -9.36
N LEU A 107 -3.40 13.12 -10.68
CA LEU A 107 -4.44 13.69 -11.51
C LEU A 107 -5.60 12.72 -11.72
N PHE A 108 -5.31 11.45 -12.03
CA PHE A 108 -6.35 10.43 -12.10
C PHE A 108 -5.78 9.02 -11.96
N ASN A 109 -6.67 8.08 -11.63
CA ASN A 109 -6.45 6.65 -11.72
C ASN A 109 -7.41 6.07 -12.77
N SER A 110 -6.92 5.25 -13.69
CA SER A 110 -7.73 4.56 -14.68
C SER A 110 -8.49 3.38 -14.08
N SER A 111 -9.44 2.83 -14.83
CA SER A 111 -9.94 1.49 -14.54
C SER A 111 -8.89 0.42 -14.87
N GLN A 112 -9.08 -0.79 -14.33
CA GLN A 112 -8.23 -1.95 -14.63
C GLN A 112 -8.27 -2.33 -16.11
N VAL A 113 -9.45 -2.21 -16.75
CA VAL A 113 -9.63 -2.49 -18.18
C VAL A 113 -8.87 -1.48 -19.04
N GLN A 114 -8.91 -0.18 -18.68
CA GLN A 114 -8.15 0.85 -19.37
C GLN A 114 -6.65 0.63 -19.24
N ALA A 115 -6.17 0.31 -18.04
CA ALA A 115 -4.75 0.02 -17.80
C ALA A 115 -4.26 -1.18 -18.60
N GLY A 116 -5.03 -2.27 -18.63
CA GLY A 116 -4.72 -3.44 -19.45
C GLY A 116 -4.59 -3.11 -20.93
N ARG A 117 -5.52 -2.30 -21.48
CA ARG A 117 -5.44 -1.84 -22.88
C ARG A 117 -4.24 -0.93 -23.15
N LEU A 118 -3.86 -0.08 -22.20
CA LEU A 118 -2.65 0.74 -22.32
C LEU A 118 -1.38 -0.10 -22.32
N ILE A 119 -1.29 -1.12 -21.46
CA ILE A 119 -0.16 -2.07 -21.43
C ILE A 119 -0.05 -2.81 -22.75
N SER A 120 -1.17 -3.39 -23.24
CA SER A 120 -1.19 -4.06 -24.55
C SER A 120 -0.80 -3.10 -25.67
N GLY A 121 -1.30 -1.86 -25.63
CA GLY A 121 -0.92 -0.82 -26.57
C GLY A 121 0.58 -0.53 -26.56
N LEU A 122 1.19 -0.36 -25.39
CA LEU A 122 2.64 -0.14 -25.25
C LEU A 122 3.46 -1.29 -25.82
N MET A 123 3.04 -2.54 -25.60
CA MET A 123 3.68 -3.72 -26.19
C MET A 123 3.59 -3.72 -27.73
N GLU A 124 2.50 -3.19 -28.28
CA GLU A 124 2.28 -3.02 -29.73
C GLU A 124 2.94 -1.75 -30.31
N GLY A 125 3.66 -0.97 -29.48
CA GLY A 125 4.31 0.27 -29.88
C GLY A 125 3.41 1.51 -29.89
N ARG A 126 2.20 1.42 -29.32
CA ARG A 126 1.31 2.56 -29.09
C ARG A 126 1.72 3.34 -27.85
N SER A 127 1.40 4.62 -27.84
CA SER A 127 1.69 5.55 -26.74
C SER A 127 0.44 5.79 -25.88
N PRO A 128 0.51 5.60 -24.55
CA PRO A 128 -0.51 6.10 -23.64
C PRO A 128 -0.57 7.62 -23.74
N VAL A 129 -1.76 8.13 -24.00
CA VAL A 129 -1.98 9.55 -24.21
C VAL A 129 -3.17 10.01 -23.40
N VAL A 130 -2.98 11.10 -22.67
CA VAL A 130 -4.05 11.80 -21.97
C VAL A 130 -4.23 13.14 -22.66
N ARG A 131 -5.34 13.27 -23.40
CA ARG A 131 -5.64 14.47 -24.19
C ARG A 131 -6.78 15.24 -23.57
N ARG A 132 -6.55 16.51 -23.26
CA ARG A 132 -7.57 17.45 -22.80
C ARG A 132 -7.79 18.51 -23.88
N ASN A 133 -9.05 18.79 -24.16
CA ASN A 133 -9.44 19.94 -24.98
C ASN A 133 -10.15 20.94 -24.06
N THR A 134 -9.62 22.14 -23.93
CA THR A 134 -10.29 23.22 -23.19
C THR A 134 -11.30 23.91 -24.10
N GLY A 135 -12.40 24.40 -23.53
CA GLY A 135 -13.48 25.05 -24.29
C GLY A 135 -13.06 26.29 -25.07
N ASP A 136 -11.84 26.80 -24.87
CA ASP A 136 -11.21 27.89 -25.62
C ASP A 136 -10.39 27.42 -26.84
N GLY A 137 -10.46 26.12 -27.18
CA GLY A 137 -9.78 25.54 -28.35
C GLY A 137 -8.32 25.14 -28.11
N ARG A 138 -7.77 25.30 -26.89
CA ARG A 138 -6.43 24.79 -26.58
C ARG A 138 -6.48 23.28 -26.35
N VAL A 139 -5.52 22.58 -26.95
CA VAL A 139 -5.35 21.14 -26.75
C VAL A 139 -4.10 20.92 -25.92
N SER A 140 -4.24 20.19 -24.83
CA SER A 140 -3.12 19.78 -23.98
C SER A 140 -3.03 18.26 -23.97
N GLU A 141 -1.87 17.72 -24.28
CA GLU A 141 -1.61 16.29 -24.37
C GLU A 141 -0.43 15.90 -23.48
N VAL A 142 -0.58 14.83 -22.72
CA VAL A 142 0.53 14.16 -22.04
C VAL A 142 0.73 12.81 -22.70
N ARG A 143 1.95 12.54 -23.15
CA ARG A 143 2.30 11.34 -23.91
C ARG A 143 3.43 10.57 -23.24
N LEU A 144 3.15 9.30 -22.98
CA LEU A 144 4.13 8.30 -22.59
C LEU A 144 4.61 7.55 -23.83
N LEU A 145 5.85 7.06 -23.80
CA LEU A 145 6.50 6.46 -24.96
C LEU A 145 6.89 5.00 -24.72
N PRO A 146 6.71 4.12 -25.72
CA PRO A 146 6.92 2.66 -25.58
C PRO A 146 8.39 2.25 -25.59
N VAL A 147 9.33 3.19 -25.71
CA VAL A 147 10.78 2.90 -25.79
C VAL A 147 11.22 2.10 -24.57
N ARG A 148 11.85 0.94 -24.79
CA ARG A 148 12.31 0.00 -23.75
C ARG A 148 11.22 -0.54 -22.81
N PHE A 149 9.94 -0.32 -23.12
CA PHE A 149 8.83 -0.78 -22.28
C PHE A 149 8.83 -2.29 -22.07
N ASN A 150 9.04 -3.09 -23.12
CA ASN A 150 9.01 -4.56 -23.03
C ASN A 150 9.99 -5.12 -21.99
N LYS A 151 11.21 -4.55 -21.91
CA LYS A 151 12.19 -4.96 -20.91
C LYS A 151 11.70 -4.60 -19.51
N ALA A 152 11.31 -3.34 -19.28
CA ALA A 152 10.86 -2.89 -17.98
C ALA A 152 9.56 -3.58 -17.54
N PHE A 153 8.69 -3.95 -18.48
CA PHE A 153 7.48 -4.72 -18.22
C PHE A 153 7.80 -6.15 -17.77
N SER A 154 8.82 -6.79 -18.34
CA SER A 154 9.33 -8.07 -17.84
C SER A 154 9.84 -7.96 -16.40
N ASP A 155 10.60 -6.91 -16.09
CA ASP A 155 11.11 -6.64 -14.74
C ASP A 155 9.94 -6.38 -13.76
N TYR A 156 8.91 -5.65 -14.21
CA TYR A 156 7.68 -5.40 -13.48
C TYR A 156 6.87 -6.68 -13.21
N GLN A 157 6.78 -7.60 -14.18
CA GLN A 157 6.16 -8.91 -13.97
C GLN A 157 6.91 -9.72 -12.90
N GLY A 158 8.23 -9.63 -12.86
CA GLY A 158 9.06 -10.22 -11.81
C GLY A 158 8.79 -9.62 -10.42
N CYS A 159 8.52 -8.32 -10.33
CA CYS A 159 8.04 -7.68 -9.10
C CYS A 159 6.64 -8.22 -8.72
N VAL A 160 5.71 -8.21 -9.67
CA VAL A 160 4.31 -8.62 -9.46
C VAL A 160 4.21 -10.07 -8.97
N ALA A 161 5.08 -10.96 -9.43
CA ALA A 161 5.14 -12.34 -8.96
C ALA A 161 5.48 -12.49 -7.46
N LYS A 162 6.07 -11.46 -6.84
CA LYS A 162 6.43 -11.42 -5.42
C LYS A 162 5.38 -10.71 -4.55
N LEU A 163 4.35 -10.15 -5.15
CA LEU A 163 3.27 -9.51 -4.41
C LEU A 163 2.50 -10.54 -3.59
N LEU A 164 2.03 -10.10 -2.42
CA LEU A 164 1.10 -10.89 -1.64
C LEU A 164 -0.21 -11.10 -2.42
N PRO A 165 -0.86 -12.26 -2.23
CA PRO A 165 -2.10 -12.58 -2.93
C PRO A 165 -3.28 -11.71 -2.49
N LYS A 166 -3.18 -11.01 -1.36
CA LYS A 166 -4.23 -10.17 -0.78
C LYS A 166 -3.67 -8.91 -0.12
N ASN A 167 -4.44 -7.83 -0.15
CA ASN A 167 -4.13 -6.61 0.61
C ASN A 167 -4.65 -6.69 2.06
N PHE A 168 -4.28 -5.70 2.89
CA PHE A 168 -4.70 -5.62 4.30
C PHE A 168 -6.22 -5.68 4.46
N GLU A 169 -6.97 -4.91 3.66
CA GLU A 169 -8.44 -4.85 3.75
C GLU A 169 -9.11 -6.20 3.47
N GLN A 170 -8.49 -7.04 2.65
CA GLN A 170 -8.97 -8.39 2.32
C GLN A 170 -8.57 -9.45 3.36
N VAL A 171 -7.54 -9.21 4.17
CA VAL A 171 -7.08 -10.15 5.22
C VAL A 171 -7.48 -9.73 6.63
N LYS A 172 -7.76 -8.44 6.86
CA LYS A 172 -8.04 -7.87 8.19
C LYS A 172 -9.19 -8.55 8.92
N GLN A 173 -10.13 -9.14 8.18
CA GLN A 173 -11.27 -9.86 8.73
C GLN A 173 -11.48 -11.13 7.92
N SER A 174 -11.32 -12.28 8.58
CA SER A 174 -11.50 -13.59 7.98
C SER A 174 -12.40 -14.46 8.85
N GLN A 175 -13.20 -15.31 8.22
CA GLN A 175 -14.01 -16.30 8.91
C GLN A 175 -13.44 -17.68 8.64
N ILE A 176 -12.95 -18.33 9.70
CA ILE A 176 -12.40 -19.67 9.65
C ILE A 176 -13.51 -20.65 10.01
N GLY A 177 -13.94 -21.45 9.04
CA GLY A 177 -15.05 -22.38 9.19
C GLY A 177 -14.63 -23.71 9.82
N PHE A 178 -15.54 -24.30 10.59
CA PHE A 178 -15.43 -25.64 11.14
C PHE A 178 -16.61 -26.47 10.65
N PRO A 179 -16.52 -27.06 9.44
CA PRO A 179 -17.64 -27.74 8.81
C PRO A 179 -18.04 -29.03 9.55
N GLY A 180 -17.13 -29.65 10.31
CA GLY A 180 -17.45 -30.75 11.23
C GLY A 180 -17.97 -30.25 12.59
N GLU A 181 -18.32 -31.19 13.48
CA GLU A 181 -18.67 -30.87 14.88
C GLU A 181 -17.44 -30.67 15.76
N GLY A 182 -16.26 -31.08 15.29
CA GLY A 182 -14.99 -31.00 16.01
C GLY A 182 -14.36 -29.61 16.08
N VAL A 183 -13.08 -29.62 16.45
CA VAL A 183 -12.22 -28.44 16.68
C VAL A 183 -10.98 -28.42 15.79
N GLU A 184 -10.85 -29.40 14.90
CA GLU A 184 -9.72 -29.54 14.00
C GLU A 184 -9.79 -28.55 12.84
N LEU A 185 -8.64 -27.95 12.52
CA LEU A 185 -8.48 -27.07 11.37
C LEU A 185 -8.30 -27.92 10.10
N ASP A 186 -9.25 -27.79 9.17
CA ASP A 186 -9.13 -28.42 7.85
C ASP A 186 -8.06 -27.73 6.97
N ALA A 187 -7.77 -28.33 5.82
CA ALA A 187 -6.75 -27.80 4.90
C ALA A 187 -7.10 -26.39 4.38
N ARG A 188 -8.38 -26.08 4.21
CA ARG A 188 -8.84 -24.77 3.73
C ARG A 188 -8.66 -23.70 4.81
N ALA A 189 -9.01 -24.01 6.05
CA ALA A 189 -8.80 -23.17 7.22
C ALA A 189 -7.31 -22.88 7.42
N LYS A 190 -6.46 -23.92 7.36
CA LYS A 190 -4.99 -23.76 7.44
C LYS A 190 -4.45 -22.87 6.32
N ALA A 191 -4.90 -23.05 5.08
CA ALA A 191 -4.49 -22.20 3.96
C ALA A 191 -4.91 -20.73 4.14
N GLN A 192 -6.12 -20.48 4.64
CA GLN A 192 -6.57 -19.12 4.94
C GLN A 192 -5.75 -18.47 6.06
N LEU A 193 -5.48 -19.20 7.14
CA LEU A 193 -4.64 -18.73 8.23
C LEU A 193 -3.20 -18.48 7.78
N GLN A 194 -2.65 -19.33 6.91
CA GLN A 194 -1.31 -19.15 6.35
C GLN A 194 -1.19 -17.83 5.58
N VAL A 195 -2.18 -17.48 4.76
CA VAL A 195 -2.20 -16.19 4.05
C VAL A 195 -2.16 -15.01 5.02
N MET A 196 -2.84 -15.10 6.17
CA MET A 196 -2.82 -14.06 7.20
C MET A 196 -1.44 -13.96 7.87
N ILE A 197 -0.81 -15.09 8.17
CA ILE A 197 0.53 -15.16 8.76
C ILE A 197 1.57 -14.58 7.81
N ASP A 198 1.51 -14.94 6.53
CA ASP A 198 2.44 -14.43 5.52
C ASP A 198 2.29 -12.91 5.36
N PHE A 199 1.06 -12.39 5.46
CA PHE A 199 0.80 -10.96 5.48
C PHE A 199 1.45 -10.29 6.70
N ILE A 200 1.21 -10.80 7.91
CA ILE A 200 1.76 -10.20 9.15
C ILE A 200 3.29 -10.26 9.17
N LYS A 201 3.89 -11.34 8.67
CA LYS A 201 5.35 -11.45 8.53
C LYS A 201 5.92 -10.42 7.54
N ALA A 202 5.12 -10.00 6.55
CA ALA A 202 5.52 -8.96 5.61
C ALA A 202 5.24 -7.54 6.15
N ASP A 203 4.22 -7.35 6.99
CA ASP A 203 3.84 -6.08 7.61
C ASP A 203 3.84 -6.19 9.15
N PRO A 204 5.00 -5.96 9.80
CA PRO A 204 5.11 -6.00 11.26
C PRO A 204 4.28 -4.94 11.99
N THR A 205 3.69 -3.96 11.28
CA THR A 205 2.77 -2.99 11.92
C THR A 205 1.47 -3.66 12.34
N VAL A 206 1.11 -4.80 11.75
CA VAL A 206 0.01 -5.65 12.19
C VAL A 206 0.53 -6.56 13.29
N ASN A 207 0.19 -6.22 14.53
CA ASN A 207 0.79 -6.82 15.71
C ASN A 207 -0.24 -7.34 16.73
N HIS A 208 -1.54 -7.28 16.40
CA HIS A 208 -2.60 -7.80 17.25
C HIS A 208 -3.60 -8.64 16.45
N VAL A 209 -4.06 -9.74 17.06
CA VAL A 209 -5.01 -10.69 16.48
C VAL A 209 -6.16 -10.90 17.44
N GLU A 210 -7.38 -10.58 17.04
CA GLU A 210 -8.59 -10.95 17.78
C GLU A 210 -9.20 -12.23 17.22
N LEU A 211 -9.57 -13.15 18.11
CA LEU A 211 -10.20 -14.43 17.78
C LEU A 211 -11.54 -14.53 18.49
N ASP A 212 -12.65 -14.46 17.74
CA ASP A 212 -14.00 -14.66 18.26
C ASP A 212 -14.53 -16.05 17.86
N GLY A 213 -14.64 -16.96 18.82
CA GLY A 213 -15.20 -18.30 18.62
C GLY A 213 -16.73 -18.33 18.66
N HIS A 214 -17.35 -19.03 17.71
CA HIS A 214 -18.79 -19.25 17.62
C HIS A 214 -19.15 -20.73 17.42
N SER A 215 -20.33 -21.11 17.90
CA SER A 215 -20.94 -22.42 17.64
C SER A 215 -22.29 -22.27 16.91
N ASP A 216 -22.84 -23.40 16.47
CA ASP A 216 -24.26 -23.50 16.14
C ASP A 216 -25.10 -23.71 17.42
N ASN A 217 -26.41 -23.95 17.24
CA ASN A 217 -27.38 -24.17 18.31
C ASN A 217 -27.68 -25.65 18.59
N SER A 218 -26.86 -26.59 18.12
CA SER A 218 -27.18 -28.03 18.23
C SER A 218 -26.98 -28.59 19.63
N GLY A 219 -26.05 -28.04 20.42
CA GLY A 219 -25.81 -28.44 21.81
C GLY A 219 -26.50 -27.54 22.83
N ASN A 220 -26.32 -27.87 24.12
CA ASN A 220 -26.70 -26.97 25.20
C ASN A 220 -25.72 -25.77 25.30
N ARG A 221 -26.14 -24.71 25.98
CA ARG A 221 -25.39 -23.46 26.11
C ARG A 221 -23.95 -23.62 26.65
N LEU A 222 -23.73 -24.52 27.62
CA LEU A 222 -22.41 -24.73 28.21
C LEU A 222 -21.49 -25.47 27.24
N THR A 223 -22.01 -26.53 26.60
CA THR A 223 -21.31 -27.31 25.58
C THR A 223 -20.93 -26.44 24.39
N ASN A 224 -21.86 -25.62 23.90
CA ASN A 224 -21.64 -24.70 22.79
C ASN A 224 -20.58 -23.63 23.12
N ARG A 225 -20.64 -23.07 24.34
CA ARG A 225 -19.64 -22.13 24.83
C ARG A 225 -18.25 -22.76 24.89
N GLU A 226 -18.14 -23.99 25.40
CA GLU A 226 -16.87 -24.72 25.46
C GLU A 226 -16.35 -25.08 24.05
N LEU A 227 -17.21 -25.53 23.13
CA LEU A 227 -16.82 -25.80 21.74
C LEU A 227 -16.31 -24.53 21.04
N SER A 228 -17.00 -23.42 21.23
CA SER A 228 -16.57 -22.13 20.66
C SER A 228 -15.21 -21.68 21.21
N ARG A 229 -14.94 -21.92 22.50
CA ARG A 229 -13.63 -21.68 23.12
C ARG A 229 -12.55 -22.56 22.50
N ARG A 230 -12.78 -23.88 22.42
CA ARG A 230 -11.79 -24.82 21.88
C ARG A 230 -11.43 -24.53 20.43
N ARG A 231 -12.40 -24.15 19.60
CA ARG A 231 -12.13 -23.73 18.21
C ARG A 231 -11.26 -22.47 18.14
N ALA A 232 -11.55 -21.47 19.00
CA ALA A 232 -10.74 -20.26 19.06
C ALA A 232 -9.31 -20.55 19.55
N LEU A 233 -9.15 -21.45 20.52
CA LEU A 233 -7.84 -21.93 20.98
C LEU A 233 -7.09 -22.70 19.88
N ALA A 234 -7.75 -23.55 19.09
CA ALA A 234 -7.10 -24.24 17.97
C ALA A 234 -6.53 -23.25 16.94
N VAL A 235 -7.23 -22.13 16.68
CA VAL A 235 -6.71 -21.05 15.83
C VAL A 235 -5.55 -20.32 16.53
N GLN A 236 -5.67 -20.01 17.82
CA GLN A 236 -4.58 -19.41 18.61
C GLN A 236 -3.30 -20.25 18.55
N ASP A 237 -3.41 -21.56 18.76
CA ASP A 237 -2.28 -22.50 18.72
C ASP A 237 -1.62 -22.52 17.34
N PHE A 238 -2.40 -22.40 16.28
CA PHE A 238 -1.88 -22.26 14.92
C PHE A 238 -1.04 -20.98 14.73
N PHE A 239 -1.50 -19.85 15.28
CA PHE A 239 -0.71 -18.61 15.28
C PHE A 239 0.56 -18.75 16.15
N LYS A 240 0.45 -19.31 17.36
CA LYS A 240 1.59 -19.55 18.27
C LYS A 240 2.66 -20.43 17.63
N ALA A 241 2.25 -21.52 16.96
CA ALA A 241 3.15 -22.40 16.22
C ALA A 241 3.92 -21.69 15.09
N ASN A 242 3.42 -20.53 14.64
CA ASN A 242 4.05 -19.70 13.62
C ASN A 242 4.81 -18.49 14.18
N GLY A 243 5.06 -18.45 15.49
CA GLY A 243 5.92 -17.47 16.15
C GLY A 243 5.20 -16.27 16.77
N PHE A 244 3.86 -16.30 16.83
CA PHE A 244 3.10 -15.23 17.49
C PHE A 244 3.11 -15.40 19.02
N GLN A 245 3.27 -14.29 19.73
CA GLN A 245 3.21 -14.29 21.18
C GLN A 245 1.76 -14.31 21.65
N GLU A 246 1.51 -14.97 22.78
CA GLU A 246 0.17 -15.03 23.36
C GLU A 246 -0.38 -13.64 23.74
N SER A 247 0.52 -12.71 24.12
CA SER A 247 0.20 -11.30 24.39
C SER A 247 -0.35 -10.54 23.17
N GLN A 248 -0.09 -11.02 21.96
CA GLN A 248 -0.57 -10.43 20.71
C GLN A 248 -1.94 -10.98 20.30
N ILE A 249 -2.48 -11.97 21.02
CA ILE A 249 -3.70 -12.68 20.62
C ILE A 249 -4.77 -12.52 21.70
N THR A 250 -5.88 -11.87 21.35
CA THR A 250 -7.07 -11.78 22.21
C THR A 250 -8.06 -12.86 21.82
N VAL A 251 -8.38 -13.78 22.74
CA VAL A 251 -9.34 -14.86 22.51
C VAL A 251 -10.66 -14.57 23.23
N ARG A 252 -11.75 -14.56 22.47
CA ARG A 252 -13.13 -14.42 22.95
C ARG A 252 -13.97 -15.57 22.39
N PHE A 253 -15.02 -15.92 23.10
CA PHE A 253 -15.89 -17.03 22.72
C PHE A 253 -17.32 -16.79 23.19
N HIS A 254 -18.27 -17.04 22.30
CA HIS A 254 -19.64 -16.60 22.47
C HIS A 254 -20.68 -17.73 22.44
N GLY A 255 -20.28 -18.97 22.19
CA GLY A 255 -21.19 -20.08 21.94
C GLY A 255 -22.14 -19.75 20.78
N GLU A 256 -23.42 -20.04 20.96
CA GLU A 256 -24.48 -19.86 19.95
C GLU A 256 -25.06 -18.43 19.89
N ARG A 257 -24.60 -17.50 20.73
CA ARG A 257 -25.26 -16.19 20.96
C ARG A 257 -25.30 -15.27 19.74
N TYR A 258 -24.34 -15.39 18.81
CA TYR A 258 -24.20 -14.50 17.64
C TYR A 258 -24.14 -15.30 16.34
N PRO A 259 -25.28 -15.88 15.90
CA PRO A 259 -25.34 -16.62 14.64
C PRO A 259 -25.13 -15.68 13.45
N LEU A 260 -24.37 -16.11 12.46
CA LEU A 260 -24.19 -15.39 11.19
C LEU A 260 -25.41 -15.58 10.28
N VAL A 261 -26.00 -16.77 10.33
CA VAL A 261 -27.18 -17.16 9.58
C VAL A 261 -28.17 -17.93 10.46
N PRO A 262 -29.47 -17.96 10.13
CA PRO A 262 -30.45 -18.74 10.90
C PRO A 262 -30.07 -20.22 10.97
N ASN A 263 -30.16 -20.86 12.14
CA ASN A 263 -29.82 -22.28 12.35
C ASN A 263 -30.87 -23.27 11.78
N THR A 264 -31.46 -22.96 10.62
CA THR A 264 -32.57 -23.69 10.01
C THR A 264 -32.15 -24.91 9.19
N SER A 265 -30.87 -25.01 8.81
CA SER A 265 -30.35 -26.12 7.99
C SER A 265 -28.96 -26.56 8.45
N ALA A 266 -28.56 -27.79 8.10
CA ALA A 266 -27.21 -28.28 8.38
C ALA A 266 -26.12 -27.40 7.75
N ALA A 267 -26.37 -26.91 6.53
CA ALA A 267 -25.48 -25.99 5.83
C ALA A 267 -25.36 -24.64 6.57
N ASN A 268 -26.45 -24.12 7.14
CA ASN A 268 -26.41 -22.89 7.92
C ASN A 268 -25.70 -23.08 9.26
N ARG A 269 -25.92 -24.23 9.93
CA ARG A 269 -25.18 -24.58 11.15
C ARG A 269 -23.67 -24.65 10.89
N ALA A 270 -23.25 -25.23 9.77
CA ALA A 270 -21.84 -25.26 9.36
C ALA A 270 -21.23 -23.85 9.19
N LYS A 271 -22.01 -22.88 8.66
CA LYS A 271 -21.57 -21.48 8.56
C LYS A 271 -21.46 -20.79 9.93
N ASN A 272 -22.30 -21.19 10.90
CA ASN A 272 -22.27 -20.63 12.25
C ASN A 272 -21.11 -21.16 13.08
N ARG A 273 -20.68 -22.41 12.85
CA ARG A 273 -19.46 -23.00 13.40
C ARG A 273 -18.22 -22.34 12.77
N ARG A 274 -17.78 -21.23 13.36
CA ARG A 274 -16.68 -20.41 12.82
C ARG A 274 -15.87 -19.77 13.93
N VAL A 275 -14.66 -19.37 13.59
CA VAL A 275 -13.88 -18.39 14.34
C VAL A 275 -13.71 -17.16 13.46
N ALA A 276 -14.16 -16.00 13.93
CA ALA A 276 -13.86 -14.75 13.27
C ALA A 276 -12.48 -14.28 13.73
N VAL A 277 -11.58 -14.07 12.77
CA VAL A 277 -10.22 -13.61 13.00
C VAL A 277 -10.13 -12.17 12.53
N ARG A 278 -9.64 -11.28 13.38
CA ARG A 278 -9.40 -9.88 13.03
C ARG A 278 -7.94 -9.53 13.26
N LEU A 279 -7.36 -8.80 12.31
CA LEU A 279 -6.01 -8.29 12.40
C LEU A 279 -6.05 -6.80 12.66
N GLU A 280 -5.27 -6.35 13.63
CA GLU A 280 -5.22 -4.95 14.03
C GLU A 280 -3.78 -4.44 14.06
N ARG A 281 -3.67 -3.12 13.84
CA ARG A 281 -2.44 -2.37 14.04
C ARG A 281 -2.58 -1.61 15.34
N VAL A 282 -1.98 -2.13 16.39
CA VAL A 282 -1.93 -1.47 17.69
C VAL A 282 -0.63 -0.69 17.75
N ALA A 283 -0.72 0.62 17.98
CA ALA A 283 0.46 1.42 18.24
C ALA A 283 1.16 0.85 19.47
N VAL A 284 2.35 0.26 19.30
CA VAL A 284 3.18 -0.15 20.43
C VAL A 284 3.53 1.14 21.18
N PRO A 285 3.13 1.31 22.45
CA PRO A 285 3.60 2.45 23.22
C PRO A 285 5.12 2.36 23.22
N GLU A 286 5.78 3.39 22.69
CA GLU A 286 7.23 3.50 22.77
C GLU A 286 7.59 3.36 24.25
N ALA A 287 8.33 2.30 24.60
CA ALA A 287 8.86 2.14 25.93
C ALA A 287 9.60 3.45 26.23
N PRO A 288 9.31 4.15 27.35
CA PRO A 288 9.98 5.40 27.65
C PRO A 288 11.47 5.14 27.55
N ALA A 289 12.16 5.92 26.70
CA ALA A 289 13.61 5.86 26.61
C ALA A 289 14.17 5.82 28.04
N PRO A 290 15.17 4.96 28.35
CA PRO A 290 15.74 4.91 29.68
C PRO A 290 16.14 6.33 30.07
N GLN A 291 15.35 6.92 30.97
CA GLN A 291 15.67 8.23 31.51
C GLN A 291 17.04 8.07 32.14
N ALA A 292 18.02 8.81 31.63
CA ALA A 292 19.33 8.85 32.22
C ALA A 292 19.15 9.18 33.71
N THR A 293 19.44 8.20 34.57
CA THR A 293 19.52 8.40 36.01
C THR A 293 20.40 9.62 36.25
N PRO A 294 19.92 10.67 36.94
CA PRO A 294 20.78 11.77 37.33
C PRO A 294 21.95 11.18 38.12
N ALA A 295 23.16 11.46 37.65
CA ALA A 295 24.39 11.05 38.30
C ALA A 295 24.33 11.44 39.78
N ALA A 296 24.69 10.49 40.65
CA ALA A 296 24.82 10.72 42.08
C ALA A 296 25.72 11.95 42.33
N PRO A 297 25.39 12.81 43.31
CA PRO A 297 26.24 13.96 43.64
C PRO A 297 27.64 13.48 44.01
N PRO A 298 28.71 14.18 43.59
CA PRO A 298 30.07 13.81 43.96
C PRO A 298 30.22 13.82 45.48
N ALA A 299 30.82 12.75 46.00
CA ALA A 299 31.18 12.61 47.40
C ALA A 299 32.01 13.83 47.84
N LYS A 300 31.61 14.44 48.96
CA LYS A 300 32.36 15.52 49.61
C LYS A 300 33.80 15.08 49.86
N ALA A 301 34.74 15.94 49.48
CA ALA A 301 36.17 15.77 49.72
C ALA A 301 36.48 15.54 51.21
N PRO A 302 37.48 14.71 51.56
CA PRO A 302 37.89 14.49 52.94
C PRO A 302 38.61 15.73 53.48
N THR A 303 38.20 16.13 54.68
CA THR A 303 38.83 17.17 55.50
C THR A 303 40.31 16.81 55.77
N PRO A 304 41.27 17.75 55.65
CA PRO A 304 42.67 17.45 55.95
C PRO A 304 42.83 17.21 57.45
N THR A 305 43.27 16.00 57.79
CA THR A 305 43.66 15.61 59.15
C THR A 305 45.11 16.03 59.37
N ALA A 306 45.36 16.63 60.52
CA ALA A 306 46.61 17.26 60.91
C ALA A 306 47.83 16.32 60.86
N THR A 307 48.95 16.85 60.37
CA THR A 307 50.30 16.28 60.40
C THR A 307 50.84 16.27 61.84
N PRO A 308 51.34 15.14 62.36
CA PRO A 308 52.18 15.14 63.56
C PRO A 308 53.65 15.36 63.19
N ALA A 309 54.28 16.37 63.78
CA ALA A 309 55.72 16.61 63.68
C ALA A 309 56.51 15.58 64.53
N GLN A 310 57.59 15.09 63.94
CA GLN A 310 58.52 14.08 64.47
C GLN A 310 59.36 14.56 65.67
N PRO A 311 59.97 13.61 66.43
CA PRO A 311 60.73 13.87 67.64
C PRO A 311 62.24 14.07 67.37
N THR A 312 62.89 14.92 68.17
CA THR A 312 64.35 14.92 68.33
C THR A 312 64.74 15.07 69.80
N ALA A 313 65.65 14.20 70.22
CA ALA A 313 66.18 14.01 71.55
C ALA A 313 67.20 15.09 71.98
N ALA A 314 67.38 15.29 73.29
CA ALA A 314 68.67 15.14 73.98
C ALA A 314 68.67 15.71 75.43
N THR A 315 69.02 14.80 76.33
CA THR A 315 69.68 14.86 77.66
C THR A 315 70.51 16.10 78.04
N ALA A 316 70.33 16.61 79.28
CA ALA A 316 71.35 17.04 80.27
C ALA A 316 70.62 17.74 81.46
N ALA A 317 70.52 17.15 82.66
CA ALA A 317 71.49 17.13 83.76
C ALA A 317 71.70 18.47 84.51
N ARG A 318 71.38 18.42 85.82
CA ARG A 318 71.93 19.13 87.00
C ARG A 318 71.46 20.55 87.41
N THR A 319 70.73 20.54 88.54
CA THR A 319 70.97 21.26 89.81
C THR A 319 71.51 22.69 89.81
N SER A 320 70.74 23.55 90.49
CA SER A 320 71.20 24.39 91.60
C SER A 320 70.05 24.53 92.60
#